data_AF-A0A7S4AY35-F1
#
_entry.id   AF-A0A7S4AY35-F1
#
_cell.length_a   1.000
_cell.length_b   1.000
_cell.length_c   1.000
_cell.angle_alpha   90.00
_cell.angle_beta   90.00
_cell.angle_gamma   90.00
#
_symmetry.space_group_name_H-M   'P 1'
#
loop_
_entity.id
_entity.type
_entity.pdbx_description
1 polymer ?
#
loop_
_entity_poly.entity_id
_entity_poly.type
_entity_poly.pdbx_seq_one_letter_code
_entity_poly.pdbx_strand_id
1 'polypeptide(L)'
;MPPASGVTLLGSPGGMADLWSQVPALAALVPSTLALPDLSPEQVAARVASLAKERASLELAPGVLEQLVATLQQRKEEVAAKNGALAEELLQASLGRYALRACAHGAARAAHATAGAPKLLTAADLLGT
;
A
#
# COMPACT_ATOMS: atom_id res chain seq x y z
N MET A 1 33.70 -20.56 2.54
CA MET A 1 32.47 -21.00 3.23
C MET A 1 31.36 -21.03 2.19
N PRO A 2 30.75 -22.18 1.87
CA PRO A 2 29.56 -22.18 1.02
C PRO A 2 28.42 -21.46 1.75
N PRO A 3 27.50 -20.78 1.03
CA PRO A 3 26.34 -20.18 1.66
C PRO A 3 25.48 -21.27 2.29
N ALA A 4 25.01 -21.04 3.51
CA ALA A 4 24.02 -21.93 4.12
C ALA A 4 22.75 -21.93 3.26
N SER A 5 22.44 -23.04 2.63
CA SER A 5 21.18 -23.22 1.90
C SER A 5 20.07 -23.51 2.90
N GLY A 6 19.22 -22.51 3.15
CA GLY A 6 18.02 -22.65 3.99
C GLY A 6 16.75 -22.66 3.16
N VAL A 7 15.70 -23.29 3.68
CA VAL A 7 14.34 -23.21 3.13
C VAL A 7 13.51 -22.32 4.05
N THR A 8 12.78 -21.36 3.48
CA THR A 8 11.83 -20.51 4.23
C THR A 8 10.42 -20.82 3.76
N LEU A 9 9.52 -21.10 4.69
CA LEU A 9 8.10 -21.32 4.44
C LEU A 9 7.34 -20.05 4.80
N LEU A 10 6.44 -19.63 3.92
CA LEU A 10 5.62 -18.44 4.08
C LEU A 10 4.14 -18.83 3.96
N GLY A 11 3.31 -18.30 4.85
CA GLY A 11 1.88 -18.59 4.87
C GLY A 11 1.16 -17.76 5.92
N SER A 12 -0.17 -17.75 5.86
CA SER A 12 -0.99 -17.16 6.91
C SER A 12 -0.92 -18.00 8.19
N PRO A 13 -1.14 -17.41 9.39
CA PRO A 13 -1.10 -18.15 10.65
C PRO A 13 -1.98 -19.41 10.65
N GLY A 14 -3.21 -19.29 10.12
CA GLY A 14 -4.14 -20.42 10.00
C GLY A 14 -3.64 -21.49 9.01
N GLY A 15 -3.19 -21.07 7.82
CA GLY A 15 -2.67 -22.01 6.82
C GLY A 15 -1.41 -22.76 7.29
N MET A 16 -0.55 -22.09 8.07
CA MET A 16 0.62 -22.72 8.68
C MET A 16 0.21 -23.70 9.79
N ALA A 17 -0.77 -23.37 10.63
CA ALA A 17 -1.29 -24.27 11.65
C ALA A 17 -1.90 -25.54 11.04
N ASP A 18 -2.69 -25.38 9.96
CA ASP A 18 -3.26 -26.50 9.21
C ASP A 18 -2.16 -27.37 8.60
N LEU A 19 -1.14 -26.78 7.98
CA LEU A 19 0.01 -27.49 7.44
C LEU A 19 0.76 -28.31 8.50
N TRP A 20 0.99 -27.74 9.69
CA TRP A 20 1.65 -28.44 10.80
C TRP A 20 0.84 -29.62 11.32
N SER A 21 -0.49 -29.50 11.33
CA SER A 21 -1.38 -30.59 11.73
C SER A 21 -1.33 -31.77 10.73
N GLN A 22 -1.23 -31.46 9.43
CA GLN A 22 -1.22 -32.46 8.37
C GLN A 22 0.16 -33.12 8.17
N VAL A 23 1.25 -32.38 8.42
CA VAL A 23 2.63 -32.90 8.27
C VAL A 23 3.47 -32.57 9.52
N PRO A 24 3.25 -33.26 10.65
CA PRO A 24 3.95 -32.95 11.91
C PRO A 24 5.48 -33.10 11.82
N ALA A 25 5.96 -34.01 10.97
CA ALA A 25 7.39 -34.21 10.73
C ALA A 25 8.05 -32.96 10.12
N LEU A 26 7.33 -32.18 9.30
CA LEU A 26 7.84 -30.94 8.73
C LEU A 26 7.94 -29.86 9.81
N ALA A 27 6.95 -29.76 10.70
CA ALA A 27 6.99 -28.81 11.81
C ALA A 27 8.21 -29.03 12.73
N ALA A 28 8.61 -30.28 12.96
CA ALA A 28 9.81 -30.63 13.73
C ALA A 28 11.13 -30.18 13.08
N LEU A 29 11.13 -29.93 11.75
CA LEU A 29 12.29 -29.45 11.01
C LEU A 29 12.39 -27.91 10.99
N VAL A 30 11.40 -27.20 11.52
CA VAL A 30 11.35 -25.73 11.53
C VAL A 30 11.82 -25.22 12.91
N PRO A 31 13.08 -24.79 13.05
CA PRO A 31 13.66 -24.44 14.36
C PRO A 31 13.12 -23.12 14.92
N SER A 32 12.53 -22.27 14.08
CA SER A 32 12.01 -20.97 14.46
C SER A 32 10.83 -20.55 13.59
N THR A 33 9.88 -19.85 14.20
CA THR A 33 8.75 -19.22 13.49
C THR A 33 8.79 -17.72 13.76
N LEU A 34 8.69 -16.93 12.70
CA LEU A 34 8.57 -15.48 12.80
C LEU A 34 7.14 -15.08 12.43
N ALA A 35 6.42 -14.49 13.38
CA ALA A 35 5.12 -13.88 13.10
C ALA A 35 5.32 -12.45 12.61
N LEU A 36 4.83 -12.15 11.40
CA LEU A 36 4.81 -10.80 10.87
C LEU A 36 3.46 -10.16 11.23
N PRO A 37 3.44 -9.05 11.99
CA PRO A 37 2.19 -8.39 12.34
C PRO A 37 1.59 -7.68 11.12
N ASP A 38 0.28 -7.52 11.14
CA ASP A 38 -0.44 -6.68 10.18
C ASP A 38 -0.01 -5.22 10.30
N LEU A 39 -0.16 -4.48 9.20
CA LEU A 39 0.11 -3.06 9.13
C LEU A 39 -0.98 -2.27 9.86
N SER A 40 -0.56 -1.24 10.58
CA SER A 40 -1.48 -0.24 11.12
C SER A 40 -2.03 0.69 10.02
N PRO A 41 -3.15 1.39 10.26
CA PRO A 41 -3.66 2.42 9.35
C PRO A 41 -2.60 3.45 8.95
N GLU A 42 -1.76 3.87 9.90
CA GLU A 42 -0.67 4.81 9.69
C GLU A 42 0.42 4.22 8.77
N GLN A 43 0.76 2.95 8.95
CA GLN A 43 1.74 2.27 8.12
C GLN A 43 1.23 2.05 6.70
N VAL A 44 -0.06 1.73 6.52
CA VAL A 44 -0.68 1.64 5.19
C VAL A 44 -0.70 3.02 4.52
N ALA A 45 -1.08 4.09 5.22
CA ALA A 45 -1.04 5.45 4.67
C ALA A 45 0.37 5.89 4.27
N ALA A 46 1.38 5.60 5.12
CA ALA A 46 2.78 5.84 4.79
C ALA A 46 3.22 5.04 3.56
N ARG A 47 2.77 3.79 3.44
CA ARG A 47 3.07 2.95 2.27
C ARG A 47 2.46 3.52 0.99
N VAL A 48 1.25 4.07 1.02
CA VAL A 48 0.65 4.80 -0.12
C VAL A 48 1.56 5.96 -0.54
N ALA A 49 2.03 6.76 0.40
CA ALA A 49 2.91 7.89 0.10
C ALA A 49 4.25 7.45 -0.50
N SER A 50 4.88 6.40 0.05
CA SER A 50 6.09 5.81 -0.51
C SER A 50 5.87 5.31 -1.94
N LEU A 51 4.78 4.56 -2.18
CA LEU A 51 4.46 4.03 -3.50
C LEU A 51 4.18 5.13 -4.53
N ALA A 52 3.50 6.21 -4.14
CA ALA A 52 3.26 7.37 -5.00
C ALA A 52 4.58 7.99 -5.48
N LYS A 53 5.56 8.14 -4.58
CA LYS A 53 6.88 8.66 -4.88
C LYS A 53 7.69 7.69 -5.74
N GLU A 54 7.76 6.43 -5.33
CA GLU A 54 8.57 5.38 -5.96
C GLU A 54 8.08 5.02 -7.38
N ARG A 55 6.76 4.87 -7.55
CA ARG A 55 6.18 4.32 -8.79
C ARG A 55 5.65 5.39 -9.75
N ALA A 56 5.24 6.56 -9.24
CA ALA A 56 4.60 7.59 -10.04
C ALA A 56 5.30 8.95 -10.00
N SER A 57 6.37 9.11 -9.19
CA SER A 57 7.02 10.41 -8.95
C SER A 57 6.02 11.50 -8.49
N LEU A 58 5.00 11.09 -7.74
CA LEU A 58 3.99 11.97 -7.14
C LEU A 58 4.23 12.09 -5.64
N GLU A 59 3.86 13.23 -5.08
CA GLU A 59 3.84 13.46 -3.63
C GLU A 59 2.40 13.68 -3.16
N LEU A 60 2.14 13.45 -1.88
CA LEU A 60 0.84 13.80 -1.30
C LEU A 60 0.80 15.30 -1.02
N ALA A 61 -0.33 15.95 -1.33
CA ALA A 61 -0.52 17.33 -0.95
C ALA A 61 -0.55 17.48 0.60
N PRO A 62 -0.23 18.67 1.14
CA PRO A 62 -0.25 18.90 2.58
C PRO A 62 -1.60 18.52 3.21
N GLY A 63 -1.59 17.83 4.34
CA GLY A 63 -2.81 17.41 5.07
C GLY A 63 -3.49 16.14 4.54
N VAL A 64 -3.09 15.62 3.37
CA VAL A 64 -3.73 14.45 2.75
C VAL A 64 -3.35 13.16 3.48
N LEU A 65 -2.13 13.06 4.01
CA LEU A 65 -1.70 11.88 4.75
C LEU A 65 -2.53 11.69 6.02
N GLU A 66 -2.78 12.78 6.75
CA GLU A 66 -3.58 12.79 7.97
C GLU A 66 -5.04 12.42 7.71
N GLN A 67 -5.61 12.93 6.61
CA GLN A 67 -6.97 12.56 6.17
C GLN A 67 -7.06 11.10 5.75
N LEU A 68 -6.04 10.59 5.07
CA LEU A 68 -5.95 9.18 4.69
C LEU A 68 -5.88 8.29 5.94
N VAL A 69 -5.06 8.65 6.92
CA VAL A 69 -4.98 7.94 8.21
C VAL A 69 -6.35 7.93 8.89
N ALA A 70 -7.01 9.09 9.01
CA ALA A 70 -8.34 9.18 9.63
C ALA A 70 -9.37 8.29 8.91
N THR A 71 -9.32 8.21 7.58
CA THR A 71 -10.20 7.34 6.79
C THR A 71 -9.89 5.86 7.01
N LEU A 72 -8.62 5.48 7.04
CA LEU A 72 -8.19 4.10 7.29
C LEU A 72 -8.48 3.65 8.73
N GLN A 73 -8.48 4.57 9.69
CA GLN A 73 -8.90 4.29 11.06
C GLN A 73 -10.39 3.93 11.17
N GLN A 74 -11.23 4.35 10.21
CA GLN A 74 -12.63 3.93 10.12
C GLN A 74 -12.79 2.58 9.39
N ARG A 75 -11.74 2.09 8.71
CA ARG A 75 -11.73 0.87 7.88
C ARG A 75 -10.71 -0.16 8.40
N LYS A 76 -10.53 -0.25 9.71
CA LYS A 76 -9.48 -1.09 10.35
C LYS A 76 -9.53 -2.57 9.96
N GLU A 77 -10.73 -3.12 9.80
CA GLU A 77 -10.89 -4.53 9.39
C GLU A 77 -10.33 -4.77 7.98
N GLU A 78 -10.58 -3.83 7.07
CA GLU A 78 -10.05 -3.90 5.71
C GLU A 78 -8.54 -3.67 5.67
N VAL A 79 -8.01 -2.78 6.52
CA VAL A 79 -6.57 -2.58 6.71
C VAL A 79 -5.89 -3.88 7.12
N ALA A 80 -6.41 -4.56 8.14
CA ALA A 80 -5.86 -5.84 8.60
C ALA A 80 -5.98 -6.95 7.54
N ALA A 81 -7.11 -6.99 6.81
CA ALA A 81 -7.32 -8.03 5.81
C ALA A 81 -6.43 -7.87 4.56
N LYS A 82 -6.15 -6.63 4.14
CA LYS A 82 -5.52 -6.34 2.84
C LYS A 82 -4.11 -5.78 2.96
N ASN A 83 -3.72 -5.22 4.12
CA ASN A 83 -2.37 -4.74 4.41
C ASN A 83 -1.76 -3.91 3.26
N GLY A 84 -0.56 -4.27 2.79
CA GLY A 84 0.11 -3.57 1.70
C GLY A 84 -0.66 -3.59 0.37
N ALA A 85 -1.51 -4.59 0.13
CA ALA A 85 -2.34 -4.63 -1.07
C ALA A 85 -3.37 -3.49 -1.07
N LEU A 86 -3.90 -3.10 0.11
CA LEU A 86 -4.77 -1.93 0.22
C LEU A 86 -4.05 -0.65 -0.21
N ALA A 87 -2.79 -0.48 0.18
CA ALA A 87 -2.01 0.68 -0.25
C ALA A 87 -1.83 0.73 -1.77
N GLU A 88 -1.59 -0.41 -2.41
CA GLU A 88 -1.48 -0.48 -3.87
C GLU A 88 -2.81 -0.17 -4.57
N GLU A 89 -3.91 -0.73 -4.09
CA GLU A 89 -5.24 -0.48 -4.63
C GLU A 89 -5.65 0.99 -4.52
N LEU A 90 -5.42 1.62 -3.36
CA LEU A 90 -5.71 3.03 -3.14
C LEU A 90 -4.89 3.91 -4.08
N LEU A 91 -3.60 3.60 -4.26
CA LEU A 91 -2.77 4.32 -5.21
C LEU A 91 -3.30 4.15 -6.64
N GLN A 92 -3.57 2.94 -7.09
CA GLN A 92 -4.09 2.67 -8.44
C GLN A 92 -5.40 3.43 -8.71
N ALA A 93 -6.34 3.40 -7.77
CA ALA A 93 -7.59 4.16 -7.87
C ALA A 93 -7.33 5.68 -7.96
N SER A 94 -6.37 6.18 -7.18
CA SER A 94 -6.03 7.60 -7.17
C SER A 94 -5.33 8.08 -8.43
N LEU A 95 -4.49 7.25 -9.06
CA LEU A 95 -3.81 7.60 -10.30
C LEU A 95 -4.78 7.86 -11.44
N GLY A 96 -5.89 7.11 -11.51
CA GLY A 96 -6.96 7.36 -12.47
C GLY A 96 -7.60 8.75 -12.28
N ARG A 97 -7.95 9.09 -11.04
CA ARG A 97 -8.54 10.41 -10.70
C ARG A 97 -7.56 11.55 -10.93
N TYR A 98 -6.30 11.36 -10.54
CA TYR A 98 -5.21 12.29 -10.79
C TYR A 98 -5.04 12.57 -12.28
N ALA A 99 -5.01 11.53 -13.12
CA ALA A 99 -4.84 11.68 -14.57
C ALA A 99 -5.99 12.49 -15.18
N LEU A 100 -7.24 12.20 -14.79
CA LEU A 100 -8.40 12.96 -15.23
C LEU A 100 -8.30 14.44 -14.84
N ARG A 101 -7.93 14.73 -13.58
CA ARG A 101 -7.71 16.12 -13.14
C ARG A 101 -6.57 16.78 -13.92
N ALA A 102 -5.46 16.09 -14.10
CA ALA A 102 -4.30 16.61 -14.82
C ALA A 102 -4.64 16.95 -16.28
N CYS A 103 -5.44 16.11 -16.95
CA CYS A 103 -5.95 16.39 -18.29
C CYS A 103 -6.88 17.61 -18.31
N ALA A 104 -7.81 17.73 -17.35
CA ALA A 104 -8.70 18.89 -17.25
C ALA A 104 -7.93 20.21 -17.04
N HIS A 105 -6.94 20.22 -16.15
CA HIS A 105 -6.06 21.37 -15.97
C HIS A 105 -5.15 21.61 -17.18
N GLY A 106 -4.70 20.56 -17.85
CA GLY A 106 -3.90 20.64 -19.08
C GLY A 106 -4.69 21.29 -20.22
N ALA A 107 -5.96 20.93 -20.39
CA ALA A 107 -6.86 21.56 -21.35
C ALA A 107 -7.10 23.05 -21.02
N ALA A 108 -7.29 23.37 -19.73
CA ALA A 108 -7.41 24.75 -19.28
C ALA A 108 -6.10 25.56 -19.43
N ARG A 109 -4.93 24.94 -19.23
CA ARG A 109 -3.60 25.55 -19.43
C ARG A 109 -3.18 25.64 -20.89
N ALA A 110 -3.63 24.74 -21.76
CA ALA A 110 -3.43 24.88 -23.20
C ALA A 110 -4.12 26.15 -23.74
N ALA A 111 -5.19 26.61 -23.08
CA ALA A 111 -5.81 27.90 -23.36
C ALA A 111 -5.02 29.11 -22.81
N HIS A 112 -4.17 28.92 -21.80
CA HIS A 112 -3.35 29.96 -21.14
C HIS A 112 -1.93 29.43 -20.83
N ALA A 113 -0.99 29.64 -21.77
CA ALA A 113 0.34 29.07 -21.74
C ALA A 113 1.14 29.38 -20.45
N THR A 114 1.26 28.43 -19.52
CA THR A 114 2.34 28.34 -18.51
C THR A 114 2.43 26.97 -17.81
N ALA A 115 3.69 26.55 -17.55
CA ALA A 115 4.29 25.61 -16.57
C ALA A 115 3.59 24.28 -16.16
N GLY A 116 4.40 23.26 -15.86
CA GLY A 116 4.01 21.85 -15.62
C GLY A 116 2.95 21.61 -14.52
N ALA A 117 2.17 20.53 -14.68
CA ALA A 117 1.12 20.13 -13.73
C ALA A 117 1.68 19.85 -12.33
N PRO A 118 0.94 20.19 -11.25
CA PRO A 118 1.36 19.83 -9.90
C PRO A 118 1.42 18.31 -9.77
N LYS A 119 2.61 17.78 -9.42
CA LYS A 119 2.85 16.35 -9.15
C LYS A 119 2.34 15.96 -7.75
N LEU A 120 1.13 16.39 -7.42
CA LEU A 120 0.53 16.23 -6.10
C LEU A 120 -0.76 15.41 -6.19
N LEU A 121 -0.84 14.36 -5.36
CA LEU A 121 -2.08 13.65 -5.05
C LEU A 121 -2.84 14.41 -3.98
N THR A 122 -4.07 14.78 -4.30
CA THR A 122 -4.98 15.47 -3.40
C THR A 122 -5.88 14.47 -2.68
N ALA A 123 -6.60 14.92 -1.65
CA ALA A 123 -7.61 14.12 -0.96
C ALA A 123 -8.69 13.60 -1.93
N ALA A 124 -9.11 14.41 -2.89
CA ALA A 124 -10.09 14.01 -3.91
C ALA A 124 -9.59 12.83 -4.77
N ASP A 125 -8.29 12.76 -5.05
CA ASP A 125 -7.73 11.62 -5.80
C ASP A 125 -7.75 10.35 -4.96
N LEU A 126 -7.32 10.44 -3.71
CA LEU A 126 -7.11 9.27 -2.86
C LEU A 126 -8.41 8.75 -2.26
N LEU A 127 -9.29 9.64 -1.83
CA LEU A 127 -10.49 9.33 -1.07
C LEU A 127 -11.76 9.36 -1.93
N GLY A 128 -11.72 9.98 -3.11
CA GLY A 128 -12.87 10.05 -4.02
C GLY A 128 -13.98 11.01 -3.58
N THR A 129 -13.67 11.96 -2.70
CA THR A 129 -14.57 13.01 -2.20
C THR A 129 -14.56 14.26 -3.08
#